data_AF-A0AA39Y9B2-F1
#
_entry.id   AF-A0AA39Y9B2-F1
#
_cell.length_a   1.000
_cell.length_b   1.000
_cell.length_c   1.000
_cell.angle_alpha   90.00
_cell.angle_beta   90.00
_cell.angle_gamma   90.00
#
_symmetry.space_group_name_H-M   'P 1'
#
loop_
_entity.id
_entity.type
_entity.pdbx_description
1 polymer ?
#
loop_
_entity_poly.entity_id
_entity_poly.type
_entity_poly.pdbx_seq_one_letter_code
_entity_poly.pdbx_strand_id
1 'polypeptide(L)'
;MKVTLAAAILAACGVVSAFPPGSSSRPHISRHKCGYRPSSSKVSSVPSITPSSSVPSITPSSSVPSSSVPSSISVSSIASSTPPPESSSVASSSVPSSSIPSSTPVSSSIVSSSIASSSAPISSSVPPSSVSSSIAPSSSTPPPPQRTCGLGTAFGYAANDFTTLNTQSGNGCNRWGWFFTPTLAELQATGGVSGILYVGAGNNNINNAVNVGTFTATANAQGEVSVSYALTGSYVMTVTHVDLDCLPITDFCAPGQYTFNSGTLSPAVSTYSTPSGEPGLYPSCSGGSQAYIIVHASVSYTAPLESSCQTPIDNGT
;
A
#
# COMPACT_ATOMS: atom_id res chain seq x y z
N MET A 1 23.23 31.75 41.94
CA MET A 1 23.06 30.53 42.75
C MET A 1 23.02 29.35 41.78
N LYS A 2 24.00 28.45 41.86
CA LYS A 2 24.14 27.27 40.98
C LYS A 2 23.24 26.16 41.50
N VAL A 3 22.29 25.70 40.68
CA VAL A 3 21.48 24.52 40.98
C VAL A 3 21.97 23.39 40.08
N THR A 4 22.64 22.43 40.70
CA THR A 4 23.13 21.20 40.08
C THR A 4 21.97 20.21 40.00
N LEU A 5 21.58 19.79 38.80
CA LEU A 5 20.58 18.73 38.62
C LEU A 5 21.30 17.37 38.61
N ALA A 6 21.01 16.54 39.61
CA ALA A 6 21.52 15.17 39.70
C ALA A 6 20.70 14.24 38.79
N ALA A 7 21.39 13.51 37.92
CA ALA A 7 20.81 12.43 37.13
C ALA A 7 20.64 11.18 38.00
N ALA A 8 19.43 10.65 38.09
CA ALA A 8 19.15 9.36 38.69
C ALA A 8 19.32 8.25 37.63
N ILE A 9 20.38 7.45 37.78
CA ILE A 9 20.60 6.21 37.03
C ILE A 9 19.90 5.10 37.82
N LEU A 10 18.81 4.53 37.28
CA LEU A 10 18.21 3.31 37.77
C LEU A 10 18.90 2.12 37.08
N ALA A 11 19.86 1.53 37.78
CA ALA A 11 20.43 0.23 37.46
C ALA A 11 19.50 -0.87 37.99
N ALA A 12 18.94 -1.68 37.09
CA ALA A 12 18.26 -2.91 37.45
C ALA A 12 19.21 -4.11 37.21
N CYS A 13 19.70 -4.69 38.31
CA CYS A 13 20.10 -6.10 38.37
C CYS A 13 18.88 -6.96 38.01
N GLY A 14 18.91 -8.00 37.19
CA GLY A 14 19.86 -9.10 37.13
C GLY A 14 19.11 -10.38 37.49
N VAL A 15 18.65 -11.14 36.48
CA VAL A 15 18.29 -12.56 36.64
C VAL A 15 18.88 -13.30 35.44
N VAL A 16 20.01 -13.97 35.69
CA VAL A 16 20.62 -14.91 34.75
C VAL A 16 20.01 -16.28 35.01
N SER A 17 19.13 -16.73 34.12
CA SER A 17 18.70 -18.12 34.08
C SER A 17 19.58 -18.88 33.08
N ALA A 18 20.46 -19.72 33.61
CA ALA A 18 21.25 -20.65 32.82
C ALA A 18 20.35 -21.70 32.16
N PHE A 19 20.41 -21.81 30.83
CA PHE A 19 19.83 -22.91 30.08
C PHE A 19 20.91 -23.95 29.71
N PRO A 20 20.63 -25.25 29.79
CA PRO A 20 21.57 -26.32 29.44
C PRO A 20 21.78 -26.43 27.92
N PRO A 21 22.94 -26.94 27.47
CA PRO A 21 23.23 -27.12 26.06
C PRO A 21 22.65 -28.46 25.55
N GLY A 22 22.07 -28.42 24.34
CA GLY A 22 21.93 -29.60 23.48
C GLY A 22 20.50 -30.16 23.33
N SER A 23 19.86 -29.89 22.19
CA SER A 23 19.82 -30.86 21.09
C SER A 23 19.17 -30.20 19.87
N SER A 24 19.89 -30.23 18.76
CA SER A 24 19.42 -29.79 17.45
C SER A 24 18.47 -30.86 16.89
N SER A 25 17.17 -30.60 16.95
CA SER A 25 16.15 -31.41 16.29
C SER A 25 15.36 -30.49 15.37
N ARG A 26 15.78 -30.40 14.11
CA ARG A 26 14.98 -29.83 13.02
C ARG A 26 13.65 -30.58 12.91
N PRO A 27 12.48 -29.94 12.99
CA PRO A 27 11.27 -30.55 12.48
C PRO A 27 11.32 -30.55 10.96
N HIS A 28 11.55 -31.74 10.40
CA HIS A 28 11.29 -32.04 9.01
C HIS A 28 9.78 -31.91 8.76
N ILE A 29 9.36 -30.78 8.18
CA ILE A 29 7.98 -30.59 7.72
C ILE A 29 7.73 -31.59 6.58
N SER A 30 7.11 -32.71 6.96
CA SER A 30 6.62 -33.73 6.04
C SER A 30 5.49 -33.11 5.22
N ARG A 31 5.71 -33.03 3.91
CA ARG A 31 4.68 -32.67 2.93
C ARG A 31 3.61 -33.76 2.95
N HIS A 32 2.49 -33.51 3.62
CA HIS A 32 1.27 -34.26 3.39
C HIS A 32 0.75 -33.95 1.98
N LYS A 33 0.98 -34.89 1.06
CA LYS A 33 0.24 -35.01 -0.20
C LYS A 33 -1.23 -35.20 0.16
N CYS A 34 -2.07 -34.18 -0.05
CA CYS A 34 -3.50 -34.40 -0.21
C CYS A 34 -3.70 -35.19 -1.51
N GLY A 35 -4.03 -36.48 -1.37
CA GLY A 35 -4.48 -37.31 -2.47
C GLY A 35 -5.83 -36.82 -2.96
N TYR A 36 -5.85 -36.19 -4.13
CA TYR A 36 -7.07 -35.99 -4.90
C TYR A 36 -7.45 -37.32 -5.52
N ARG A 37 -8.59 -37.87 -5.10
CA ARG A 37 -9.23 -39.06 -5.67
C ARG A 37 -10.17 -38.58 -6.77
N PRO A 38 -9.92 -38.82 -8.07
CA PRO A 38 -10.88 -38.44 -9.09
C PRO A 38 -12.04 -39.43 -9.07
N SER A 39 -13.22 -38.95 -8.67
CA SER A 39 -14.48 -39.65 -8.89
C SER A 39 -14.79 -39.65 -10.38
N SER A 40 -14.71 -40.85 -10.96
CA SER A 40 -15.18 -41.20 -12.29
C SER A 40 -16.65 -40.79 -12.46
N SER A 41 -16.90 -39.85 -13.37
CA SER A 41 -18.25 -39.54 -13.85
C SER A 41 -18.27 -39.79 -15.36
N LYS A 42 -19.20 -40.67 -15.74
CA LYS A 42 -19.45 -41.22 -17.07
C LYS A 42 -19.52 -40.11 -18.13
N VAL A 43 -18.71 -40.29 -19.18
CA VAL A 43 -18.85 -39.60 -20.46
C VAL A 43 -20.10 -40.14 -21.15
N SER A 44 -21.10 -39.27 -21.33
CA SER A 44 -22.20 -39.48 -22.26
C SER A 44 -21.88 -38.73 -23.54
N SER A 45 -21.70 -39.49 -24.61
CA SER A 45 -21.32 -39.04 -25.94
C SER A 45 -22.46 -38.25 -26.58
N VAL A 46 -22.19 -36.98 -26.92
CA VAL A 46 -23.02 -36.17 -27.82
C VAL A 46 -22.19 -35.87 -29.07
N PRO A 47 -22.73 -36.07 -30.29
CA PRO A 47 -21.99 -35.84 -31.52
C PRO A 47 -21.80 -34.34 -31.77
N SER A 48 -20.55 -33.93 -32.00
CA SER A 48 -20.17 -32.58 -32.40
C SER A 48 -20.34 -32.43 -33.90
N ILE A 49 -21.25 -31.54 -34.32
CA ILE A 49 -21.42 -31.11 -35.70
C ILE A 49 -20.56 -29.85 -35.87
N THR A 50 -19.46 -29.97 -36.62
CA THR A 50 -18.61 -28.85 -37.01
C THR A 50 -19.18 -28.14 -38.24
N PRO A 51 -19.44 -26.81 -38.18
CA PRO A 51 -19.60 -26.03 -39.39
C PRO A 51 -18.21 -25.63 -39.93
N SER A 52 -17.98 -26.05 -41.17
CA SER A 52 -16.85 -25.63 -41.99
C SER A 52 -17.01 -24.15 -42.35
N SER A 53 -16.00 -23.32 -42.05
CA SER A 53 -15.88 -21.97 -42.62
C SER A 53 -14.45 -21.72 -43.02
N SER A 54 -14.28 -21.69 -44.34
CA SER A 54 -13.08 -21.39 -45.08
C SER A 54 -12.69 -19.92 -44.90
N VAL A 55 -11.46 -19.67 -44.46
CA VAL A 55 -10.83 -18.34 -44.50
C VAL A 55 -9.57 -18.45 -45.36
N PRO A 56 -9.33 -17.54 -46.32
CA PRO A 56 -8.18 -17.62 -47.22
C PRO A 56 -6.88 -17.15 -46.55
N SER A 57 -5.82 -17.94 -46.71
CA SER A 57 -4.45 -17.56 -46.39
C SER A 57 -3.96 -16.45 -47.32
N ILE A 58 -3.45 -15.37 -46.74
CA ILE A 58 -2.73 -14.31 -47.45
C ILE A 58 -1.26 -14.39 -47.04
N THR A 59 -0.41 -14.80 -47.98
CA THR A 59 1.04 -14.83 -47.88
C THR A 59 1.61 -13.46 -48.28
N PRO A 60 2.45 -12.79 -47.47
CA PRO A 60 3.27 -11.69 -47.95
C PRO A 60 4.57 -12.23 -48.56
N SER A 61 4.78 -11.89 -49.83
CA SER A 61 5.99 -12.18 -50.59
C SER A 61 7.19 -11.38 -50.08
N SER A 62 8.31 -12.09 -50.00
CA SER A 62 9.67 -11.56 -49.91
C SER A 62 10.01 -10.72 -51.15
N SER A 63 10.67 -9.59 -50.95
CA SER A 63 11.42 -8.89 -52.01
C SER A 63 12.58 -8.13 -51.37
N VAL A 64 13.75 -8.74 -51.46
CA VAL A 64 15.07 -8.13 -51.24
C VAL A 64 15.38 -7.21 -52.44
N PRO A 65 16.16 -6.14 -52.26
CA PRO A 65 17.33 -6.04 -53.12
C PRO A 65 18.61 -5.69 -52.36
N SER A 66 19.64 -6.49 -52.65
CA SER A 66 21.05 -6.18 -52.43
C SER A 66 21.46 -4.94 -53.21
N SER A 67 22.32 -4.11 -52.62
CA SER A 67 23.42 -3.49 -53.36
C SER A 67 24.57 -3.16 -52.41
N SER A 68 25.71 -3.71 -52.78
CA SER A 68 27.03 -3.66 -52.17
C SER A 68 27.73 -2.34 -52.45
N VAL A 69 28.52 -1.82 -51.50
CA VAL A 69 29.89 -1.30 -51.77
C VAL A 69 30.73 -1.35 -50.47
N PRO A 70 31.98 -1.82 -50.50
CA PRO A 70 32.90 -1.81 -49.36
C PRO A 70 33.84 -0.60 -49.39
N SER A 71 34.36 -0.18 -48.23
CA SER A 71 35.68 0.45 -48.12
C SER A 71 36.17 0.41 -46.67
N SER A 72 37.15 -0.48 -46.47
CA SER A 72 38.21 -0.41 -45.46
C SER A 72 38.82 0.98 -45.31
N ILE A 73 39.36 1.31 -44.13
CA ILE A 73 40.72 1.85 -43.92
C ILE A 73 41.01 1.97 -42.40
N SER A 74 42.02 1.21 -41.99
CA SER A 74 43.14 1.52 -41.10
C SER A 74 42.97 1.98 -39.64
N VAL A 75 43.40 1.03 -38.80
CA VAL A 75 44.18 1.15 -37.56
C VAL A 75 45.22 2.27 -37.62
N SER A 76 45.31 3.08 -36.56
CA SER A 76 46.56 3.71 -36.13
C SER A 76 46.54 3.94 -34.62
N SER A 77 47.31 3.10 -33.94
CA SER A 77 47.82 3.24 -32.59
C SER A 77 48.69 4.49 -32.44
N ILE A 78 48.45 5.28 -31.40
CA ILE A 78 49.45 6.21 -30.87
C ILE A 78 49.52 6.00 -29.37
N ALA A 79 50.69 5.55 -28.93
CA ALA A 79 51.10 5.41 -27.55
C ALA A 79 51.86 6.66 -27.09
N SER A 80 51.85 6.87 -25.77
CA SER A 80 52.74 7.72 -24.96
C SER A 80 52.53 9.24 -25.12
N SER A 81 52.54 10.06 -24.07
CA SER A 81 53.36 10.02 -22.85
C SER A 81 52.72 10.85 -21.73
N THR A 82 52.99 10.44 -20.49
CA THR A 82 52.82 11.13 -19.19
C THR A 82 53.40 12.55 -19.16
N PRO A 83 52.91 13.45 -18.28
CA PRO A 83 53.46 13.51 -16.91
C PRO A 83 52.44 13.82 -15.77
N PRO A 84 52.72 13.42 -14.52
CA PRO A 84 52.13 13.98 -13.30
C PRO A 84 53.06 15.07 -12.71
N PRO A 85 52.85 15.59 -11.48
CA PRO A 85 51.65 15.89 -10.71
C PRO A 85 51.57 17.40 -10.37
N GLU A 86 50.40 17.96 -10.06
CA GLU A 86 50.35 19.18 -9.25
C GLU A 86 49.30 19.06 -8.14
N SER A 87 49.83 19.00 -6.92
CA SER A 87 49.13 19.34 -5.69
C SER A 87 49.00 20.86 -5.63
N SER A 88 47.79 21.36 -5.46
CA SER A 88 47.56 22.74 -5.05
C SER A 88 46.41 22.81 -4.06
N SER A 89 46.81 22.94 -2.80
CA SER A 89 46.07 23.44 -1.66
C SER A 89 45.50 24.84 -1.91
N VAL A 90 44.21 25.02 -1.68
CA VAL A 90 43.51 26.31 -1.48
C VAL A 90 42.13 25.97 -0.91
N ALA A 91 41.53 26.68 0.03
CA ALA A 91 41.95 27.70 0.98
C ALA A 91 40.79 27.75 1.99
N SER A 92 41.10 27.64 3.28
CA SER A 92 40.14 27.93 4.33
C SER A 92 39.68 29.37 4.19
N SER A 93 38.40 29.56 3.90
CA SER A 93 37.74 30.87 3.97
C SER A 93 36.79 30.85 5.15
N SER A 94 37.29 31.42 6.23
CA SER A 94 36.56 31.90 7.39
C SER A 94 35.50 32.90 6.97
N VAL A 95 34.26 32.68 7.39
CA VAL A 95 33.16 33.66 7.31
C VAL A 95 32.68 33.94 8.74
N PRO A 96 32.37 35.20 9.06
CA PRO A 96 32.53 35.75 10.40
C PRO A 96 31.31 35.54 11.30
N SER A 97 31.60 35.52 12.59
CA SER A 97 30.62 35.77 13.65
C SER A 97 29.88 37.08 13.39
N SER A 98 28.55 37.05 13.47
CA SER A 98 27.75 38.26 13.61
C SER A 98 26.54 37.96 14.50
N SER A 99 26.71 38.39 15.75
CA SER A 99 25.77 39.18 16.55
C SER A 99 24.30 38.73 16.66
N ILE A 100 24.06 38.18 17.84
CA ILE A 100 22.87 38.23 18.70
C ILE A 100 22.14 39.59 18.65
N PRO A 101 20.80 39.56 18.58
CA PRO A 101 19.94 40.27 19.56
C PRO A 101 19.00 39.24 20.21
N SER A 102 19.13 38.90 21.49
CA SER A 102 18.55 39.58 22.65
C SER A 102 17.11 40.05 22.44
N SER A 103 16.17 39.18 22.79
CA SER A 103 14.87 39.57 23.34
C SER A 103 14.24 38.36 24.05
N THR A 104 14.46 38.30 25.36
CA THR A 104 13.44 37.86 26.31
C THR A 104 12.19 38.73 26.09
N PRO A 105 10.96 38.22 26.31
CA PRO A 105 10.42 38.35 27.66
C PRO A 105 9.34 37.31 28.08
N VAL A 106 9.03 37.40 29.37
CA VAL A 106 7.78 37.03 30.06
C VAL A 106 7.54 35.56 30.41
N SER A 107 7.96 35.23 31.64
CA SER A 107 7.18 34.38 32.54
C SER A 107 5.79 34.97 32.76
N SER A 108 4.76 34.17 32.55
CA SER A 108 3.49 34.33 33.28
C SER A 108 3.11 32.99 33.87
N SER A 109 3.42 32.89 35.16
CA SER A 109 2.84 31.95 36.10
C SER A 109 1.33 32.15 36.12
N ILE A 110 0.56 31.08 35.98
CA ILE A 110 -0.78 31.02 36.57
C ILE A 110 -0.84 29.77 37.44
N VAL A 111 -0.92 30.07 38.73
CA VAL A 111 -1.14 29.21 39.87
C VAL A 111 -2.66 29.11 40.08
N SER A 112 -3.11 27.98 40.61
CA SER A 112 -4.46 27.71 41.14
C SER A 112 -5.56 27.49 40.08
N SER A 113 -6.49 26.56 40.23
CA SER A 113 -7.18 26.18 41.46
C SER A 113 -7.83 24.80 41.32
N SER A 114 -7.63 23.96 42.32
CA SER A 114 -8.55 22.90 42.72
C SER A 114 -9.91 23.48 43.10
N ILE A 115 -10.99 23.03 42.45
CA ILE A 115 -12.35 23.11 43.01
C ILE A 115 -13.08 21.82 42.65
N ALA A 116 -13.28 20.97 43.66
CA ALA A 116 -14.34 19.99 43.68
C ALA A 116 -15.69 20.71 43.67
N SER A 117 -16.64 20.28 42.85
CA SER A 117 -18.06 20.55 43.09
C SER A 117 -18.92 19.51 42.40
N SER A 118 -19.29 18.52 43.21
CA SER A 118 -20.56 17.81 43.14
C SER A 118 -21.71 18.79 42.92
N SER A 119 -22.53 18.56 41.90
CA SER A 119 -23.87 19.13 41.82
C SER A 119 -24.71 18.21 40.94
N ALA A 120 -25.51 17.38 41.61
CA ALA A 120 -26.60 16.65 41.00
C ALA A 120 -27.67 17.64 40.52
N PRO A 121 -28.08 17.62 39.23
CA PRO A 121 -29.29 18.30 38.82
C PRO A 121 -30.51 17.43 39.12
N ILE A 122 -31.16 17.83 40.21
CA ILE A 122 -32.60 17.85 40.50
C ILE A 122 -33.48 17.30 39.35
N SER A 123 -34.14 16.19 39.69
CA SER A 123 -35.24 15.59 38.94
C SER A 123 -36.42 16.56 38.90
N SER A 124 -36.65 17.20 37.75
CA SER A 124 -37.86 17.98 37.49
C SER A 124 -38.82 17.14 36.65
N SER A 125 -39.73 16.48 37.35
CA SER A 125 -40.84 15.71 36.78
C SER A 125 -41.86 16.65 36.14
N VAL A 126 -41.73 16.88 34.83
CA VAL A 126 -42.81 17.46 34.02
C VAL A 126 -43.65 16.29 33.47
N PRO A 127 -44.97 16.25 33.72
CA PRO A 127 -45.83 15.19 33.21
C PRO A 127 -45.88 15.27 31.67
N PRO A 128 -45.54 14.20 30.94
CA PRO A 128 -45.67 14.19 29.49
C PRO A 128 -47.16 14.13 29.13
N SER A 129 -47.66 15.19 28.49
CA SER A 129 -48.95 15.17 27.80
C SER A 129 -48.88 14.14 26.67
N SER A 130 -49.68 13.09 26.80
CA SER A 130 -49.83 11.98 25.86
C SER A 130 -50.57 12.44 24.60
N VAL A 131 -49.85 13.05 23.66
CA VAL A 131 -50.35 13.28 22.30
C VAL A 131 -50.21 11.97 21.52
N SER A 132 -51.28 11.18 21.54
CA SER A 132 -51.39 9.94 20.76
C SER A 132 -51.52 10.28 19.28
N SER A 133 -50.39 10.46 18.61
CA SER A 133 -50.31 10.62 17.16
C SER A 133 -50.30 9.24 16.53
N SER A 134 -51.42 8.81 15.96
CA SER A 134 -51.51 7.58 15.18
C SER A 134 -50.74 7.78 13.86
N ILE A 135 -49.46 7.47 13.87
CA ILE A 135 -48.64 7.46 12.64
C ILE A 135 -49.09 6.23 11.84
N ALA A 136 -49.78 6.47 10.73
CA ALA A 136 -50.12 5.43 9.78
C ALA A 136 -48.82 4.72 9.33
N PRO A 137 -48.81 3.38 9.25
CA PRO A 137 -47.64 2.64 8.82
C PRO A 137 -47.30 3.03 7.38
N SER A 138 -46.19 3.77 7.22
CA SER A 138 -45.62 4.09 5.92
C SER A 138 -45.25 2.78 5.24
N SER A 139 -46.03 2.39 4.23
CA SER A 139 -45.73 1.28 3.34
C SER A 139 -44.46 1.61 2.55
N SER A 140 -43.30 1.24 3.08
CA SER A 140 -42.04 1.35 2.34
C SER A 140 -41.96 0.19 1.35
N THR A 141 -42.03 0.49 0.05
CA THR A 141 -41.71 -0.49 -1.00
C THR A 141 -40.31 -1.04 -0.76
N PRO A 142 -40.10 -2.37 -0.81
CA PRO A 142 -38.78 -2.96 -0.60
C PRO A 142 -37.78 -2.42 -1.64
N PRO A 143 -36.51 -2.18 -1.25
CA PRO A 143 -35.48 -1.73 -2.18
C PRO A 143 -35.39 -2.69 -3.39
N PRO A 144 -35.20 -2.17 -4.62
CA PRO A 144 -35.02 -3.02 -5.78
C PRO A 144 -33.78 -3.90 -5.60
N PRO A 145 -33.80 -5.16 -6.11
CA PRO A 145 -32.67 -6.07 -5.99
C PRO A 145 -31.43 -5.49 -6.70
N GLN A 146 -30.27 -5.71 -6.09
CA GLN A 146 -28.97 -5.24 -6.58
C GLN A 146 -28.05 -6.43 -6.85
N ARG A 147 -27.10 -6.23 -7.77
CA ARG A 147 -25.99 -7.15 -8.06
C ARG A 147 -24.65 -6.43 -7.89
N THR A 148 -23.61 -7.19 -7.60
CA THR A 148 -22.24 -6.69 -7.52
C THR A 148 -21.51 -7.00 -8.83
N CYS A 149 -20.98 -5.97 -9.48
CA CYS A 149 -20.25 -6.06 -10.74
C CYS A 149 -18.76 -5.79 -10.48
N GLY A 150 -17.89 -6.66 -10.98
CA GLY A 150 -16.44 -6.46 -10.88
C GLY A 150 -15.99 -5.24 -11.70
N LEU A 151 -15.20 -4.35 -11.08
CA LEU A 151 -14.65 -3.18 -11.76
C LEU A 151 -13.19 -3.40 -12.16
N GLY A 152 -12.39 -3.87 -11.20
CA GLY A 152 -10.96 -4.12 -11.40
C GLY A 152 -10.15 -3.97 -10.13
N THR A 153 -8.84 -3.84 -10.30
CA THR A 153 -7.88 -3.64 -9.21
C THR A 153 -7.60 -2.16 -9.03
N ALA A 154 -7.71 -1.69 -7.80
CA ALA A 154 -7.32 -0.35 -7.38
C ALA A 154 -5.94 -0.36 -6.71
N PHE A 155 -5.13 0.65 -7.01
CA PHE A 155 -3.90 0.94 -6.26
C PHE A 155 -4.01 2.30 -5.57
N GLY A 156 -3.38 2.40 -4.41
CA GLY A 156 -3.14 3.68 -3.76
C GLY A 156 -2.20 4.53 -4.59
N TYR A 157 -2.50 5.83 -4.67
CA TYR A 157 -1.66 6.86 -5.24
C TYR A 157 -1.62 8.09 -4.31
N ALA A 158 -0.43 8.48 -3.85
CA ALA A 158 -0.18 9.68 -3.05
C ALA A 158 0.58 10.69 -3.91
N ALA A 159 -0.03 11.84 -4.20
CA ALA A 159 0.40 12.74 -5.27
C ALA A 159 1.84 13.28 -5.16
N ASN A 160 2.40 13.34 -3.95
CA ASN A 160 3.73 13.93 -3.71
C ASN A 160 4.80 12.91 -3.31
N ASP A 161 4.41 11.66 -3.12
CA ASP A 161 5.29 10.59 -2.67
C ASP A 161 4.78 9.32 -3.32
N PHE A 162 5.25 9.04 -4.54
CA PHE A 162 4.93 7.80 -5.23
C PHE A 162 6.07 7.39 -6.14
N THR A 163 6.27 6.07 -6.24
CA THR A 163 7.12 5.48 -7.26
C THR A 163 6.34 4.39 -7.98
N THR A 164 6.50 4.33 -9.29
CA THR A 164 5.83 3.34 -10.13
C THR A 164 6.47 1.95 -9.98
N LEU A 165 5.66 0.90 -9.95
CA LEU A 165 6.15 -0.48 -9.80
C LEU A 165 6.95 -0.97 -11.03
N ASN A 166 6.77 -0.35 -12.19
CA ASN A 166 7.47 -0.72 -13.44
C ASN A 166 8.87 -0.08 -13.58
N THR A 167 9.27 0.85 -12.70
CA THR A 167 10.59 1.50 -12.76
C THR A 167 11.64 0.82 -11.88
N GLN A 168 11.28 -0.23 -11.16
CA GLN A 168 12.22 -1.02 -10.35
C GLN A 168 13.13 -1.85 -11.27
N SER A 169 14.37 -1.40 -11.48
CA SER A 169 15.35 -2.08 -12.34
C SER A 169 15.78 -3.43 -11.76
N GLY A 170 15.91 -4.45 -12.61
CA GLY A 170 16.73 -5.65 -12.31
C GLY A 170 16.02 -6.85 -11.70
N ASN A 171 14.69 -6.84 -11.58
CA ASN A 171 13.75 -7.97 -11.28
C ASN A 171 12.39 -7.44 -10.77
N GLY A 172 12.20 -6.11 -10.76
CA GLY A 172 10.98 -5.48 -10.28
C GLY A 172 9.73 -5.93 -11.02
N CYS A 173 8.59 -5.64 -10.40
CA CYS A 173 7.32 -6.28 -10.72
C CYS A 173 6.73 -6.04 -12.11
N ASN A 174 7.42 -5.30 -12.99
CA ASN A 174 7.05 -4.94 -14.36
C ASN A 174 5.53 -4.86 -14.59
N ARG A 175 4.86 -4.22 -13.63
CA ARG A 175 3.41 -4.08 -13.55
C ARG A 175 3.09 -2.64 -13.27
N TRP A 176 1.90 -2.25 -13.70
CA TRP A 176 1.31 -0.99 -13.30
C TRP A 176 0.93 -1.03 -11.81
N GLY A 177 0.78 0.16 -11.23
CA GLY A 177 0.60 0.42 -9.82
C GLY A 177 1.76 1.20 -9.22
N TRP A 178 1.58 1.56 -7.96
CA TRP A 178 2.51 2.42 -7.22
C TRP A 178 2.83 1.83 -5.86
N PHE A 179 3.98 2.25 -5.34
CA PHE A 179 4.37 2.08 -3.97
C PHE A 179 4.88 3.42 -3.43
N PHE A 180 4.98 3.49 -2.11
CA PHE A 180 5.43 4.67 -1.37
C PHE A 180 6.60 4.29 -0.47
N THR A 181 7.47 5.23 -0.11
CA THR A 181 8.59 4.97 0.80
C THR A 181 8.50 5.84 2.06
N PRO A 182 7.40 5.73 2.83
CA PRO A 182 7.22 6.60 3.97
C PRO A 182 8.17 6.21 5.09
N THR A 183 8.66 7.19 5.82
CA THR A 183 9.36 6.98 7.08
C THR A 183 8.38 6.57 8.18
N LEU A 184 8.87 5.90 9.22
CA LEU A 184 8.06 5.61 10.40
C LEU A 184 7.47 6.89 11.03
N ALA A 185 8.23 7.98 11.03
CA ALA A 185 7.78 9.27 11.56
C ALA A 185 6.61 9.84 10.77
N GLU A 186 6.60 9.72 9.44
CA GLU A 186 5.47 10.13 8.59
C GLU A 186 4.23 9.29 8.84
N LEU A 187 4.37 7.98 9.03
CA LEU A 187 3.25 7.11 9.39
C LEU A 187 2.70 7.38 10.79
N GLN A 188 3.55 7.80 11.73
CA GLN A 188 3.16 8.18 13.10
C GLN A 188 2.64 9.61 13.21
N ALA A 189 2.84 10.45 12.19
CA ALA A 189 2.31 11.80 12.15
C ALA A 189 0.78 11.79 12.13
N THR A 190 0.16 12.88 12.60
CA THR A 190 -1.30 13.01 12.59
C THR A 190 -1.83 12.89 11.16
N GLY A 191 -2.66 11.88 10.92
CA GLY A 191 -3.23 11.58 9.61
C GLY A 191 -2.41 10.62 8.74
N GLY A 192 -1.18 10.30 9.14
CA GLY A 192 -0.30 9.38 8.41
C GLY A 192 -0.09 9.76 6.95
N VAL A 193 0.04 8.75 6.10
CA VAL A 193 0.16 8.90 4.64
C VAL A 193 -1.18 8.56 4.00
N SER A 194 -1.73 9.51 3.25
CA SER A 194 -3.04 9.35 2.61
C SER A 194 -2.98 9.61 1.11
N GLY A 195 -3.87 8.97 0.37
CA GLY A 195 -3.97 9.16 -1.07
C GLY A 195 -5.27 8.65 -1.67
N ILE A 196 -5.33 8.65 -2.98
CA ILE A 196 -6.49 8.22 -3.78
C ILE A 196 -6.32 6.76 -4.20
N LEU A 197 -7.42 6.01 -4.26
CA LEU A 197 -7.47 4.68 -4.86
C LEU A 197 -7.92 4.80 -6.32
N TYR A 198 -7.07 4.35 -7.24
CA TYR A 198 -7.32 4.41 -8.69
C TYR A 198 -7.42 3.02 -9.31
N VAL A 199 -8.52 2.79 -10.05
CA VAL A 199 -8.70 1.61 -10.92
C VAL A 199 -8.44 1.99 -12.37
N GLY A 200 -7.89 1.09 -13.18
CA GLY A 200 -7.74 1.34 -14.62
C GLY A 200 -6.59 2.25 -14.99
N ALA A 201 -5.61 2.45 -14.09
CA ALA A 201 -4.44 3.28 -14.33
C ALA A 201 -3.38 2.56 -15.18
N GLY A 202 -3.79 2.06 -16.34
CA GLY A 202 -2.93 1.34 -17.26
C GLY A 202 -1.68 2.12 -17.61
N ASN A 203 -0.55 1.43 -17.65
CA ASN A 203 0.77 2.03 -17.87
C ASN A 203 1.09 3.19 -16.90
N ASN A 204 0.53 3.15 -15.67
CA ASN A 204 0.65 4.18 -14.64
C ASN A 204 0.10 5.57 -15.05
N ASN A 205 -0.80 5.63 -16.03
CA ASN A 205 -1.40 6.88 -16.48
C ASN A 205 -2.69 7.21 -15.72
N ILE A 206 -2.62 8.16 -14.80
CA ILE A 206 -3.75 8.58 -13.94
C ILE A 206 -4.88 9.24 -14.75
N ASN A 207 -4.58 9.83 -15.92
CA ASN A 207 -5.62 10.44 -16.74
C ASN A 207 -6.63 9.42 -17.29
N ASN A 208 -6.25 8.14 -17.32
CA ASN A 208 -7.14 7.04 -17.72
C ASN A 208 -7.79 6.35 -16.52
N ALA A 209 -7.42 6.74 -15.29
CA ALA A 209 -7.82 6.05 -14.09
C ALA A 209 -9.15 6.59 -13.53
N VAL A 210 -9.90 5.71 -12.86
CA VAL A 210 -11.11 6.05 -12.13
C VAL A 210 -10.80 6.13 -10.65
N ASN A 211 -11.07 7.29 -10.03
CA ASN A 211 -11.02 7.45 -8.58
C ASN A 211 -12.19 6.69 -7.96
N VAL A 212 -11.88 5.67 -7.15
CA VAL A 212 -12.89 4.84 -6.47
C VAL A 212 -12.96 5.11 -4.96
N GLY A 213 -12.06 5.91 -4.42
CA GLY A 213 -11.97 6.17 -2.98
C GLY A 213 -10.62 6.69 -2.53
N THR A 214 -10.38 6.56 -1.23
CA THR A 214 -9.15 6.99 -0.57
C THR A 214 -8.57 5.88 0.29
N PHE A 215 -7.28 5.96 0.57
CA PHE A 215 -6.64 5.15 1.60
C PHE A 215 -5.87 6.04 2.59
N THR A 216 -5.58 5.48 3.75
CA THR A 216 -4.74 6.11 4.78
C THR A 216 -3.92 5.04 5.47
N ALA A 217 -2.59 5.17 5.46
CA ALA A 217 -1.65 4.32 6.18
C ALA A 217 -1.10 5.08 7.40
N THR A 218 -1.18 4.47 8.57
CA THR A 218 -0.70 5.04 9.84
C THR A 218 0.11 4.02 10.61
N ALA A 219 0.97 4.46 11.52
CA ALA A 219 1.64 3.59 12.48
C ALA A 219 1.39 4.07 13.91
N ASN A 220 1.23 3.14 14.86
CA ASN A 220 1.17 3.47 16.28
C ASN A 220 2.57 3.73 16.87
N ALA A 221 2.65 4.04 18.16
CA ALA A 221 3.92 4.32 18.84
C ALA A 221 4.90 3.13 18.85
N GLN A 222 4.38 1.91 18.74
CA GLN A 222 5.16 0.66 18.64
C GLN A 222 5.63 0.37 17.22
N GLY A 223 5.16 1.15 16.23
CA GLY A 223 5.46 0.96 14.82
C GLY A 223 4.59 -0.07 14.12
N GLU A 224 3.48 -0.51 14.73
CA GLU A 224 2.50 -1.35 14.03
C GLU A 224 1.76 -0.50 12.99
N VAL A 225 1.88 -0.90 11.73
CA VAL A 225 1.25 -0.21 10.60
C VAL A 225 -0.18 -0.69 10.46
N SER A 226 -1.11 0.21 10.14
CA SER A 226 -2.48 -0.08 9.75
C SER A 226 -2.85 0.70 8.49
N VAL A 227 -3.63 0.09 7.61
CA VAL A 227 -4.15 0.73 6.40
C VAL A 227 -5.67 0.74 6.43
N SER A 228 -6.24 1.93 6.29
CA SER A 228 -7.68 2.15 6.16
C SER A 228 -8.04 2.55 4.73
N TYR A 229 -9.17 2.04 4.26
CA TYR A 229 -9.72 2.22 2.93
C TYR A 229 -11.14 2.79 3.06
N ALA A 230 -11.47 3.78 2.25
CA ALA A 230 -12.80 4.35 2.17
C ALA A 230 -13.17 4.58 0.70
N LEU A 231 -14.07 3.74 0.17
CA LEU A 231 -14.60 3.88 -1.18
C LEU A 231 -15.78 4.85 -1.22
N THR A 232 -15.94 5.52 -2.35
CA THR A 232 -17.01 6.51 -2.57
C THR A 232 -18.14 5.95 -3.43
N GLY A 233 -19.36 6.47 -3.28
CA GLY A 233 -20.49 6.14 -4.17
C GLY A 233 -20.95 4.69 -4.03
N SER A 234 -21.13 4.00 -5.17
CA SER A 234 -21.59 2.60 -5.23
C SER A 234 -20.44 1.59 -5.23
N TYR A 235 -19.19 2.03 -5.05
CA TYR A 235 -18.04 1.15 -5.05
C TYR A 235 -17.94 0.36 -3.74
N VAL A 236 -17.54 -0.90 -3.86
CA VAL A 236 -17.34 -1.84 -2.74
C VAL A 236 -16.06 -2.63 -2.95
N MET A 237 -15.35 -2.92 -1.87
CA MET A 237 -14.16 -3.78 -1.85
C MET A 237 -14.56 -5.22 -1.63
N THR A 238 -13.92 -6.10 -2.38
CA THR A 238 -14.08 -7.56 -2.25
C THR A 238 -12.84 -8.22 -1.68
N VAL A 239 -11.67 -7.59 -1.81
CA VAL A 239 -10.38 -8.04 -1.25
C VAL A 239 -9.50 -6.80 -1.05
N THR A 240 -8.66 -6.78 -0.03
CA THR A 240 -7.60 -5.80 0.16
C THR A 240 -6.26 -6.52 0.36
N HIS A 241 -5.20 -5.92 -0.15
CA HIS A 241 -3.83 -6.40 0.05
C HIS A 241 -2.95 -5.20 0.43
N VAL A 242 -2.02 -5.44 1.36
CA VAL A 242 -0.99 -4.48 1.74
C VAL A 242 0.35 -5.21 1.75
N ASP A 243 1.33 -4.66 1.05
CA ASP A 243 2.71 -5.13 1.12
C ASP A 243 3.55 -4.10 1.86
N LEU A 244 4.32 -4.52 2.85
CA LEU A 244 5.18 -3.66 3.66
C LEU A 244 6.52 -4.38 3.89
N ASP A 245 7.57 -3.94 3.21
CA ASP A 245 8.91 -4.54 3.30
C ASP A 245 9.99 -3.50 2.95
N CYS A 246 11.25 -3.92 2.83
CA CYS A 246 12.38 -3.09 2.43
C CYS A 246 12.65 -3.20 0.93
N LEU A 247 13.15 -2.12 0.33
CA LEU A 247 13.64 -2.14 -1.04
C LEU A 247 14.96 -2.94 -1.16
N PRO A 248 15.28 -3.48 -2.36
CA PRO A 248 14.46 -3.52 -3.57
C PRO A 248 13.31 -4.53 -3.45
N ILE A 249 12.24 -4.34 -4.22
CA ILE A 249 11.11 -5.28 -4.28
C ILE A 249 11.57 -6.53 -5.06
N THR A 250 11.88 -7.62 -4.36
CA THR A 250 12.48 -8.83 -4.97
C THR A 250 11.50 -9.96 -5.23
N ASP A 251 10.51 -10.18 -4.35
CA ASP A 251 9.83 -11.49 -4.27
C ASP A 251 8.29 -11.42 -4.38
N PHE A 252 7.68 -10.23 -4.32
CA PHE A 252 6.23 -10.09 -4.15
C PHE A 252 5.59 -9.16 -5.19
N CYS A 253 5.38 -9.71 -6.38
CA CYS A 253 4.80 -8.96 -7.50
C CYS A 253 3.36 -9.33 -7.82
N ALA A 254 2.84 -10.42 -7.25
CA ALA A 254 1.44 -10.78 -7.33
C ALA A 254 0.72 -10.37 -6.03
N PRO A 255 -0.50 -9.78 -6.09
CA PRO A 255 -1.18 -9.28 -4.90
C PRO A 255 -1.46 -10.37 -3.85
N GLY A 256 -1.62 -11.62 -4.29
CA GLY A 256 -1.83 -12.75 -3.39
C GLY A 256 -0.60 -13.15 -2.56
N GLN A 257 0.54 -12.49 -2.76
CA GLN A 257 1.78 -12.75 -2.02
C GLN A 257 2.17 -11.59 -1.08
N TYR A 258 1.38 -10.53 -1.04
CA TYR A 258 1.68 -9.38 -0.18
C TYR A 258 1.61 -9.76 1.30
N THR A 259 2.35 -9.02 2.13
CA THR A 259 2.44 -9.26 3.58
C THR A 259 1.07 -9.48 4.22
N PHE A 260 0.09 -8.67 3.84
CA PHE A 260 -1.29 -8.77 4.29
C PHE A 260 -2.25 -9.06 3.13
N ASN A 261 -3.18 -9.98 3.40
CA ASN A 261 -4.30 -10.33 2.53
C ASN A 261 -5.57 -10.48 3.37
N SER A 262 -6.60 -9.68 3.11
CA SER A 262 -7.86 -9.75 3.85
C SER A 262 -8.67 -11.03 3.58
N GLY A 263 -8.29 -11.79 2.54
CA GLY A 263 -9.17 -12.76 1.90
C GLY A 263 -10.38 -12.09 1.25
N THR A 264 -11.35 -12.91 0.87
CA THR A 264 -12.63 -12.44 0.33
C THR A 264 -13.46 -11.78 1.43
N LEU A 265 -13.76 -10.50 1.25
CA LEU A 265 -14.69 -9.73 2.08
C LEU A 265 -16.13 -10.07 1.67
N SER A 266 -16.85 -10.77 2.55
CA SER A 266 -18.25 -11.15 2.37
C SER A 266 -19.07 -10.73 3.59
N PRO A 267 -20.00 -9.77 3.47
CA PRO A 267 -20.32 -9.02 2.24
C PRO A 267 -19.17 -8.10 1.78
N ALA A 268 -19.23 -7.66 0.53
CA ALA A 268 -18.36 -6.59 0.05
C ALA A 268 -18.64 -5.30 0.84
N VAL A 269 -17.61 -4.51 1.14
CA VAL A 269 -17.70 -3.36 2.05
C VAL A 269 -17.19 -2.08 1.40
N SER A 270 -17.78 -0.93 1.73
CA SER A 270 -17.30 0.38 1.26
C SER A 270 -16.13 0.92 2.09
N THR A 271 -15.99 0.47 3.34
CA THR A 271 -14.90 0.84 4.23
C THR A 271 -14.24 -0.40 4.81
N TYR A 272 -12.93 -0.38 4.94
CA TYR A 272 -12.16 -1.48 5.53
C TYR A 272 -10.91 -0.92 6.21
N SER A 273 -10.55 -1.46 7.37
CA SER A 273 -9.27 -1.18 8.02
C SER A 273 -8.58 -2.51 8.31
N THR A 274 -7.27 -2.58 8.07
CA THR A 274 -6.51 -3.75 8.46
C THR A 274 -6.64 -3.98 9.97
N PRO A 275 -6.68 -5.24 10.43
CA PRO A 275 -6.65 -5.55 11.86
C PRO A 275 -5.42 -4.93 12.55
N SER A 276 -5.52 -4.69 13.86
CA SER A 276 -4.37 -4.23 14.64
C SER A 276 -3.22 -5.22 14.52
N GLY A 277 -2.01 -4.72 14.26
CA GLY A 277 -0.82 -5.54 14.05
C GLY A 277 -0.65 -6.06 12.62
N GLU A 278 -1.52 -5.71 11.67
CA GLU A 278 -1.44 -6.08 10.25
C GLU A 278 -1.32 -4.82 9.36
N PRO A 279 -0.37 -4.76 8.41
CA PRO A 279 0.46 -5.86 7.88
C PRO A 279 1.65 -6.27 8.76
N GLY A 280 1.87 -5.60 9.88
CA GLY A 280 2.96 -5.91 10.79
C GLY A 280 3.61 -4.66 11.38
N LEU A 281 4.81 -4.86 11.93
CA LEU A 281 5.68 -3.79 12.36
C LEU A 281 6.37 -3.14 11.16
N TYR A 282 6.58 -1.84 11.23
CA TYR A 282 7.41 -1.11 10.29
C TYR A 282 8.82 -1.74 10.22
N PRO A 283 9.31 -2.12 9.03
CA PRO A 283 10.52 -2.92 8.91
C PRO A 283 11.78 -2.09 9.20
N SER A 284 12.79 -2.75 9.77
CA SER A 284 14.13 -2.18 9.94
C SER A 284 15.00 -2.52 8.73
N CYS A 285 15.14 -1.57 7.81
CA CYS A 285 15.88 -1.78 6.56
C CYS A 285 17.39 -1.59 6.75
N SER A 286 18.17 -2.56 6.29
CA SER A 286 19.63 -2.55 6.41
C SER A 286 20.31 -1.87 5.22
N GLY A 287 21.57 -1.46 5.37
CA GLY A 287 22.38 -0.93 4.27
C GLY A 287 21.90 0.40 3.68
N GLY A 288 21.09 1.16 4.42
CA GLY A 288 20.50 2.42 3.93
C GLY A 288 19.30 2.22 2.99
N SER A 289 18.79 0.99 2.87
CA SER A 289 17.54 0.75 2.16
C SER A 289 16.35 1.42 2.86
N GLN A 290 15.31 1.72 2.09
CA GLN A 290 14.06 2.32 2.56
C GLN A 290 12.97 1.26 2.67
N ALA A 291 12.07 1.44 3.63
CA ALA A 291 10.82 0.68 3.64
C ALA A 291 9.95 1.15 2.48
N TYR A 292 9.14 0.25 1.94
CA TYR A 292 8.09 0.57 1.00
C TYR A 292 6.75 0.07 1.50
N ILE A 293 5.66 0.69 1.02
CA ILE A 293 4.30 0.19 1.19
C ILE A 293 3.55 0.19 -0.13
N ILE A 294 2.88 -0.92 -0.45
CA ILE A 294 1.93 -1.05 -1.57
C ILE A 294 0.54 -1.18 -0.98
N VAL A 295 -0.38 -0.31 -1.40
CA VAL A 295 -1.79 -0.37 -1.01
C VAL A 295 -2.62 -0.81 -2.21
N HIS A 296 -3.32 -1.92 -2.09
CA HIS A 296 -4.07 -2.55 -3.18
C HIS A 296 -5.46 -3.01 -2.73
N ALA A 297 -6.46 -2.88 -3.61
CA ALA A 297 -7.81 -3.42 -3.38
C ALA A 297 -8.44 -4.00 -4.66
N SER A 298 -9.24 -5.06 -4.53
CA SER A 298 -10.15 -5.54 -5.58
C SER A 298 -11.49 -4.85 -5.41
N VAL A 299 -11.88 -4.06 -6.42
CA VAL A 299 -13.04 -3.17 -6.36
C VAL A 299 -14.13 -3.64 -7.31
N SER A 300 -15.35 -3.53 -6.82
CA SER A 300 -16.60 -3.78 -7.53
C SER A 300 -17.53 -2.58 -7.37
N TYR A 301 -18.65 -2.55 -8.07
CA TYR A 301 -19.73 -1.59 -7.86
C TYR A 301 -21.08 -2.32 -7.76
N THR A 302 -22.02 -1.72 -7.04
CA THR A 302 -23.40 -2.20 -7.00
C THR A 302 -24.21 -1.61 -8.16
N ALA A 303 -24.96 -2.46 -8.85
CA ALA A 303 -25.83 -2.10 -9.95
C ALA A 303 -27.23 -2.71 -9.76
N PRO A 304 -28.30 -2.11 -10.31
CA PRO A 304 -29.61 -2.74 -10.37
C PRO A 304 -29.55 -4.11 -11.03
N LEU A 305 -30.36 -5.07 -10.58
CA LEU A 305 -30.36 -6.42 -11.13
C LEU A 305 -30.66 -6.47 -12.64
N GLU A 306 -31.38 -5.50 -13.19
CA GLU A 306 -31.71 -5.44 -14.61
C GLU A 306 -30.58 -4.87 -15.49
N SER A 307 -29.55 -4.29 -14.89
CA SER A 307 -28.41 -3.71 -15.62
C SER A 307 -27.35 -4.76 -15.93
N SER A 308 -26.78 -4.73 -17.13
CA SER A 308 -25.56 -5.46 -17.44
C SER A 308 -24.38 -4.82 -16.72
N CYS A 309 -23.45 -5.65 -16.24
CA CYS A 309 -22.18 -5.13 -15.75
C CYS A 309 -21.40 -4.57 -16.94
N GLN A 310 -20.94 -3.33 -16.83
CA GLN A 310 -19.90 -2.80 -17.70
C GLN A 310 -18.67 -3.71 -17.65
N THR A 311 -17.98 -3.83 -18.78
CA THR A 311 -16.71 -4.56 -18.85
C THR A 311 -15.73 -3.94 -17.86
N PRO A 312 -14.94 -4.77 -17.14
CA PRO A 312 -13.87 -4.27 -16.29
C PRO A 312 -13.00 -3.28 -17.05
N ILE A 313 -12.54 -2.23 -16.37
CA ILE A 313 -11.67 -1.23 -17.00
C ILE A 313 -10.37 -1.95 -17.36
N ASP A 314 -10.08 -2.01 -18.66
CA ASP A 314 -8.85 -2.63 -19.16
C ASP A 314 -7.65 -1.82 -18.66
N ASN A 315 -6.69 -2.50 -18.05
CA ASN A 315 -5.49 -1.87 -17.52
C ASN A 315 -4.43 -1.61 -18.59
N GLY A 316 -4.78 -1.66 -19.87
CA GLY A 316 -3.90 -1.29 -20.99
C GLY A 316 -2.59 -2.07 -20.97
N THR A 317 -2.60 -3.24 -21.62
CA THR A 317 -1.37 -4.02 -21.88
C THR A 317 -0.39 -3.27 -22.77
#